data_AF-A0A4Q2YVG6-F1
#
_entry.id   AF-A0A4Q2YVG6-F1
#
_cell.length_a   1.000
_cell.length_b   1.000
_cell.length_c   1.000
_cell.angle_alpha   90.00
_cell.angle_beta   90.00
_cell.angle_gamma   90.00
#
_symmetry.space_group_name_H-M   'P 1'
#
loop_
_entity.id
_entity.type
_entity.pdbx_description
1 polymer ?
#
loop_
_entity_poly.entity_id
_entity_poly.type
_entity_poly.pdbx_seq_one_letter_code
_entity_poly.pdbx_strand_id
1 'polypeptide(L)'
;MSTRLATGDYGDALDTPPTVPRNELPDFFLPLDDTGLVPDFYYTSNWAVDDQHYALPFGVNVEGVVYNKEAFAKAGVTVPKTWTEFLANAHKLKDAGITPVVTNLASSWPLDVYNGLAVAISGQPDFLDSTVKDPAPFAADKPLGKSFNVLHTLITEGLVEEDLTGDHWEDSKGWMASGKAAMWFLGNWSINQIISEGSAKAGVAANADNIGYFPLPYDDSGKYNVNSGPDYGMSVSANSKNPVTAKAWVDFLLTKSNISQIAGFIPGYKKLERRRRWSLTVCKIRTSCRLS
;
A
#
# COMPACT_ATOMS: atom_id res chain seq x y z
N MET A 1 3.05 -10.45 -17.93
CA MET A 1 2.56 -11.73 -17.37
C MET A 1 1.51 -12.39 -18.27
N SER A 2 0.57 -11.65 -18.87
CA SER A 2 -0.48 -12.19 -19.74
C SER A 2 0.02 -13.10 -20.89
N THR A 3 1.15 -12.75 -21.52
CA THR A 3 1.79 -13.60 -22.54
C THR A 3 2.24 -14.95 -21.99
N ARG A 4 2.71 -15.01 -20.74
CA ARG A 4 3.15 -16.25 -20.07
C ARG A 4 1.97 -17.10 -19.59
N LEU A 5 0.89 -16.47 -19.15
CA LEU A 5 -0.36 -17.17 -18.83
C LEU A 5 -0.91 -17.90 -20.07
N ALA A 6 -0.89 -17.24 -21.23
CA ALA A 6 -1.37 -17.79 -22.49
C ALA A 6 -0.55 -19.00 -22.99
N THR A 7 0.76 -19.07 -22.69
CA THR A 7 1.61 -20.21 -23.07
C THR A 7 1.54 -21.37 -22.09
N GLY A 8 0.94 -21.17 -20.92
CA GLY A 8 0.94 -22.14 -19.83
C GLY A 8 2.25 -22.20 -19.03
N ASP A 9 3.26 -21.40 -19.38
CA ASP A 9 4.58 -21.34 -18.73
C ASP A 9 4.75 -20.04 -17.92
N TYR A 10 4.13 -20.01 -16.76
CA TYR A 10 4.12 -18.88 -15.83
C TYR A 10 4.71 -19.22 -14.45
N GLY A 11 5.46 -20.32 -14.35
CA GLY A 11 6.11 -20.76 -13.12
C GLY A 11 5.20 -21.55 -12.19
N ASP A 12 5.79 -22.18 -11.16
CA ASP A 12 5.05 -23.06 -10.24
C ASP A 12 4.30 -22.29 -9.14
N ALA A 13 4.89 -21.21 -8.64
CA ALA A 13 4.30 -20.31 -7.66
C ALA A 13 4.66 -18.86 -8.02
N LEU A 14 3.68 -17.96 -7.93
CA LEU A 14 3.79 -16.59 -8.42
C LEU A 14 2.77 -15.67 -7.75
N ASP A 15 3.05 -14.37 -7.80
CA ASP A 15 2.04 -13.35 -7.53
C ASP A 15 0.90 -13.47 -8.54
N THR A 16 -0.32 -13.50 -8.01
CA THR A 16 -1.56 -13.59 -8.77
C THR A 16 -1.66 -12.33 -9.63
N PRO A 17 -1.63 -12.45 -10.96
CA PRO A 17 -1.61 -11.27 -11.80
C PRO A 17 -2.96 -10.54 -11.68
N PRO A 18 -2.98 -9.22 -11.44
CA PRO A 18 -4.22 -8.48 -11.23
C PRO A 18 -5.09 -8.42 -12.50
N THR A 19 -4.52 -8.79 -13.64
CA THR A 19 -5.22 -8.87 -14.93
C THR A 19 -6.08 -10.13 -15.08
N VAL A 20 -5.94 -11.13 -14.20
CA VAL A 20 -6.77 -12.34 -14.25
C VAL A 20 -8.10 -12.06 -13.52
N PRO A 21 -9.24 -12.08 -14.23
CA PRO A 21 -10.54 -11.91 -13.59
C PRO A 21 -10.77 -12.96 -12.50
N ARG A 22 -11.45 -12.58 -11.41
CA ARG A 22 -11.67 -13.48 -10.27
C ARG A 22 -12.29 -14.81 -10.70
N ASN A 23 -13.29 -14.79 -11.58
CA ASN A 23 -13.98 -15.98 -12.09
C ASN A 23 -13.12 -16.87 -12.99
N GLU A 24 -11.97 -16.40 -13.47
CA GLU A 24 -11.03 -17.16 -14.31
C GLU A 24 -9.86 -17.75 -13.50
N LEU A 25 -9.74 -17.43 -12.20
CA LEU A 25 -8.70 -17.99 -11.33
C LEU A 25 -8.62 -19.54 -11.39
N PRO A 26 -9.73 -20.31 -11.45
CA PRO A 26 -9.67 -21.77 -11.54
C PRO A 26 -8.98 -22.31 -12.81
N ASP A 27 -8.92 -21.51 -13.89
CA ASP A 27 -8.29 -21.92 -15.15
C ASP A 27 -6.75 -21.84 -15.07
N PHE A 28 -6.22 -21.05 -14.14
CA PHE A 28 -4.79 -20.77 -14.04
C PHE A 28 -4.16 -21.24 -12.73
N PHE A 29 -4.93 -21.45 -11.67
CA PHE A 29 -4.38 -21.70 -10.35
C PHE A 29 -5.01 -22.89 -9.65
N LEU A 30 -4.21 -23.60 -8.84
CA LEU A 30 -4.72 -24.67 -7.98
C LEU A 30 -5.36 -24.08 -6.73
N PRO A 31 -6.45 -24.70 -6.21
CA PRO A 31 -6.99 -24.32 -4.92
C PRO A 31 -5.96 -24.61 -3.81
N LEU A 32 -5.94 -23.76 -2.80
CA LEU A 32 -5.05 -23.81 -1.64
C LEU A 32 -5.75 -24.27 -0.36
N ASP A 33 -7.03 -24.61 -0.43
CA ASP A 33 -7.84 -25.03 0.72
C ASP A 33 -7.29 -26.29 1.41
N ASP A 34 -6.69 -27.21 0.64
CA ASP A 34 -6.04 -28.44 1.13
C ASP A 34 -4.80 -28.18 2.00
N THR A 35 -4.24 -26.97 1.96
CA THR A 35 -3.12 -26.58 2.83
C THR A 35 -3.56 -26.36 4.27
N GLY A 36 -4.86 -26.14 4.51
CA GLY A 36 -5.40 -25.76 5.82
C GLY A 36 -5.03 -24.34 6.27
N LEU A 37 -4.35 -23.55 5.42
CA LEU A 37 -3.88 -22.22 5.77
C LEU A 37 -4.95 -21.13 5.66
N VAL A 38 -5.91 -21.28 4.76
CA VAL A 38 -6.92 -20.25 4.41
C VAL A 38 -7.55 -19.56 5.63
N PRO A 39 -8.04 -20.27 6.68
CA PRO A 39 -8.68 -19.61 7.82
C PRO A 39 -7.74 -18.67 8.60
N ASP A 40 -6.43 -18.90 8.51
CA ASP A 40 -5.42 -18.13 9.23
C ASP A 40 -4.93 -16.90 8.44
N PHE A 41 -5.43 -16.64 7.24
CA PHE A 41 -5.09 -15.46 6.45
C PHE A 41 -6.21 -14.42 6.44
N TYR A 42 -5.84 -13.14 6.38
CA TYR A 42 -6.78 -12.05 6.12
C TYR A 42 -7.16 -12.03 4.63
N TYR A 43 -8.30 -11.45 4.27
CA TYR A 43 -8.65 -11.08 2.87
C TYR A 43 -8.61 -12.19 1.80
N THR A 44 -8.66 -13.47 2.17
CA THR A 44 -8.61 -14.59 1.21
C THR A 44 -9.76 -14.59 0.22
N SER A 45 -10.91 -14.01 0.59
CA SER A 45 -12.09 -13.85 -0.26
C SER A 45 -11.84 -13.06 -1.55
N ASN A 46 -10.75 -12.28 -1.64
CA ASN A 46 -10.38 -11.58 -2.87
C ASN A 46 -10.03 -12.53 -4.02
N TRP A 47 -9.58 -13.75 -3.69
CA TRP A 47 -9.21 -14.79 -4.65
C TRP A 47 -10.04 -16.07 -4.45
N ALA A 48 -11.29 -15.92 -4.01
CA ALA A 48 -12.22 -17.03 -3.83
C ALA A 48 -13.22 -17.14 -5.01
N VAL A 49 -13.44 -18.36 -5.50
CA VAL A 49 -14.47 -18.71 -6.47
C VAL A 49 -15.13 -20.00 -6.01
N ASP A 50 -16.46 -20.03 -5.95
CA ASP A 50 -17.24 -21.21 -5.53
C ASP A 50 -16.70 -21.88 -4.25
N ASP A 51 -16.43 -21.07 -3.23
CA ASP A 51 -15.84 -21.44 -1.93
C ASP A 51 -14.42 -22.03 -1.96
N GLN A 52 -13.75 -22.04 -3.11
CA GLN A 52 -12.33 -22.41 -3.25
C GLN A 52 -11.43 -21.18 -3.31
N HIS A 53 -10.26 -21.25 -2.67
CA HIS A 53 -9.32 -20.13 -2.56
C HIS A 53 -8.06 -20.38 -3.37
N TYR A 54 -7.78 -19.50 -4.32
CA TYR A 54 -6.70 -19.69 -5.29
C TYR A 54 -5.41 -18.95 -4.95
N ALA A 55 -5.46 -18.01 -3.99
CA ALA A 55 -4.30 -17.29 -3.52
C ALA A 55 -4.35 -17.01 -2.01
N LEU A 56 -3.16 -16.88 -1.41
CA LEU A 56 -2.99 -16.40 -0.04
C LEU A 56 -2.25 -15.06 -0.04
N PRO A 57 -2.73 -14.03 0.66
CA PRO A 57 -2.12 -12.71 0.60
C PRO A 57 -0.73 -12.69 1.21
N PHE A 58 0.18 -12.07 0.48
CA PHE A 58 1.55 -11.79 0.90
C PHE A 58 1.59 -10.91 2.15
N GLY A 59 0.77 -9.88 2.13
CA GLY A 59 0.68 -8.87 3.16
C GLY A 59 -0.62 -8.08 3.04
N VAL A 60 -0.93 -7.37 4.11
CA VAL A 60 -1.99 -6.37 4.14
C VAL A 60 -1.33 -5.02 4.04
N ASN A 61 -1.84 -4.22 3.11
CA ASN A 61 -1.49 -2.82 3.00
C ASN A 61 -2.60 -1.93 3.57
N VAL A 62 -2.21 -0.72 3.93
CA VAL A 62 -3.07 0.38 4.36
C VAL A 62 -2.61 1.59 3.58
N GLU A 63 -3.53 2.40 3.08
CA GLU A 63 -3.24 3.64 2.37
C GLU A 63 -3.18 4.84 3.32
N GLY A 64 -2.29 5.77 3.01
CA GLY A 64 -1.93 6.88 3.89
C GLY A 64 -0.77 7.69 3.31
N VAL A 65 -0.37 8.72 4.02
CA VAL A 65 0.69 9.63 3.60
C VAL A 65 2.00 9.21 4.26
N VAL A 66 2.94 8.69 3.46
CA VAL A 66 4.35 8.63 3.86
C VAL A 66 4.91 10.03 3.82
N TYR A 67 5.66 10.41 4.86
CA TYR A 67 6.29 11.71 4.91
C TYR A 67 7.70 11.71 5.48
N ASN A 68 8.48 12.69 5.07
CA ASN A 68 9.81 12.96 5.59
C ASN A 68 9.73 13.95 6.77
N LYS A 69 10.17 13.52 7.96
CA LYS A 69 10.08 14.31 9.20
C LYS A 69 11.03 15.50 9.21
N GLU A 70 12.21 15.38 8.60
CA GLU A 70 13.15 16.48 8.45
C GLU A 70 12.61 17.56 7.50
N ALA A 71 11.94 17.18 6.41
CA ALA A 71 11.25 18.12 5.51
C ALA A 71 10.15 18.89 6.26
N PHE A 72 9.36 18.19 7.07
CA PHE A 72 8.35 18.80 7.94
C PHE A 72 8.98 19.75 8.96
N ALA A 73 10.07 19.33 9.62
CA ALA A 73 10.78 20.16 10.58
C ALA A 73 11.37 21.42 9.92
N LYS A 74 11.94 21.29 8.72
CA LYS A 74 12.51 22.40 7.94
C LYS A 74 11.44 23.44 7.57
N ALA A 75 10.22 23.02 7.25
CA ALA A 75 9.11 23.92 6.98
C ALA A 75 8.32 24.36 8.23
N GLY A 76 8.70 23.89 9.43
CA GLY A 76 8.02 24.22 10.68
C GLY A 76 6.57 23.72 10.75
N VAL A 77 6.30 22.55 10.16
CA VAL A 77 4.97 21.93 10.10
C VAL A 77 4.92 20.63 10.90
N THR A 78 3.71 20.26 11.33
CA THR A 78 3.43 19.02 12.05
C THR A 78 2.41 18.19 11.29
N VAL A 79 2.26 16.90 11.64
CA VAL A 79 1.26 16.02 11.02
C VAL A 79 -0.14 16.67 11.10
N PRO A 80 -0.80 16.93 9.95
CA PRO A 80 -2.11 17.57 9.92
C PRO A 80 -3.22 16.60 10.34
N LYS A 81 -4.28 17.14 10.96
CA LYS A 81 -5.48 16.38 11.36
C LYS A 81 -6.69 16.69 10.49
N THR A 82 -6.63 17.75 9.70
CA THR A 82 -7.73 18.23 8.86
C THR A 82 -7.20 18.52 7.45
N TRP A 83 -8.10 18.55 6.47
CA TRP A 83 -7.72 18.89 5.10
C TRP A 83 -7.20 20.32 4.99
N THR A 84 -7.81 21.25 5.73
CA THR A 84 -7.34 22.63 5.83
C THR A 84 -5.91 22.71 6.37
N GLU A 85 -5.57 21.94 7.41
CA GLU A 85 -4.20 21.87 7.94
C GLU A 85 -3.23 21.21 6.94
N PHE A 86 -3.68 20.19 6.21
CA PHE A 86 -2.89 19.51 5.19
C PHE A 86 -2.49 20.46 4.07
N LEU A 87 -3.43 21.23 3.52
CA LEU A 87 -3.15 22.23 2.50
C LEU A 87 -2.23 23.34 3.03
N ALA A 88 -2.48 23.84 4.24
CA ALA A 88 -1.62 24.85 4.86
C ALA A 88 -0.17 24.35 5.04
N ASN A 89 0.01 23.08 5.39
CA ASN A 89 1.33 22.47 5.45
C ASN A 89 1.96 22.33 4.07
N ALA A 90 1.19 21.91 3.06
CA ALA A 90 1.68 21.77 1.70
C ALA A 90 2.19 23.10 1.12
N HIS A 91 1.47 24.20 1.36
CA HIS A 91 1.92 25.55 1.00
C HIS A 91 3.23 25.94 1.69
N LYS A 92 3.37 25.70 3.00
CA LYS A 92 4.63 25.97 3.72
C LYS A 92 5.81 25.14 3.22
N LEU A 93 5.57 23.89 2.83
CA LEU A 93 6.59 23.03 2.23
C LEU A 93 7.06 23.59 0.89
N LYS A 94 6.11 24.03 0.06
CA LYS A 94 6.40 24.70 -1.22
C LYS A 94 7.22 25.96 -1.02
N ASP A 95 6.82 26.82 -0.07
CA ASP A 95 7.55 28.04 0.28
C ASP A 95 8.97 27.76 0.78
N ALA A 96 9.22 26.58 1.37
CA ALA A 96 10.54 26.11 1.78
C ALA A 96 11.37 25.48 0.64
N GLY A 97 10.86 25.50 -0.60
CA GLY A 97 11.50 24.91 -1.77
C GLY A 97 11.48 23.37 -1.77
N ILE A 98 10.51 22.77 -1.09
CA ILE A 98 10.33 21.32 -0.99
C ILE A 98 9.08 20.94 -1.80
N THR A 99 9.16 19.91 -2.64
CA THR A 99 7.99 19.37 -3.34
C THR A 99 6.99 18.84 -2.30
N PRO A 100 5.77 19.41 -2.18
CA PRO A 100 4.90 19.06 -1.06
C PRO A 100 4.38 17.62 -1.14
N VAL A 101 3.75 17.25 -2.25
CA VAL A 101 3.18 15.91 -2.47
C VAL A 101 3.69 15.36 -3.79
N VAL A 102 4.24 14.15 -3.80
CA VAL A 102 4.57 13.46 -5.06
C VAL A 102 3.35 12.65 -5.53
N THR A 103 2.96 12.81 -6.80
CA THR A 103 1.84 12.06 -7.39
C THR A 103 2.28 10.90 -8.28
N ASN A 104 3.42 11.03 -8.96
CA ASN A 104 3.86 10.10 -10.00
C ASN A 104 2.79 9.89 -11.08
N LEU A 105 2.22 11.00 -11.56
CA LEU A 105 1.11 11.01 -12.51
C LEU A 105 1.41 10.17 -13.76
N ALA A 106 2.60 10.31 -14.35
CA ALA A 106 2.99 9.60 -15.58
C ALA A 106 3.03 8.07 -15.41
N SER A 107 3.43 7.55 -14.24
CA SER A 107 3.45 6.11 -13.96
C SER A 107 2.04 5.52 -13.86
N SER A 108 1.01 6.36 -13.69
CA SER A 108 -0.43 6.07 -13.63
C SER A 108 -0.89 5.16 -12.48
N TRP A 109 -0.25 4.01 -12.26
CA TRP A 109 -0.60 3.06 -11.21
C TRP A 109 -0.60 3.64 -9.79
N PRO A 110 0.26 4.63 -9.41
CA PRO A 110 0.22 5.21 -8.07
C PRO A 110 -1.08 5.94 -7.78
N LEU A 111 -1.81 6.36 -8.81
CA LEU A 111 -3.08 7.09 -8.68
C LEU A 111 -4.24 6.20 -8.25
N ASP A 112 -4.07 4.86 -8.23
CA ASP A 112 -5.13 3.95 -7.80
C ASP A 112 -5.53 4.16 -6.32
N VAL A 113 -4.63 4.72 -5.51
CA VAL A 113 -4.93 5.14 -4.13
C VAL A 113 -6.08 6.15 -4.03
N TYR A 114 -6.42 6.85 -5.11
CA TYR A 114 -7.59 7.74 -5.13
C TYR A 114 -8.90 6.94 -5.29
N ASN A 115 -8.88 5.74 -5.88
CA ASN A 115 -10.02 4.83 -5.79
C ASN A 115 -10.18 4.30 -4.36
N GLY A 116 -9.06 3.93 -3.71
CA GLY A 116 -9.04 3.54 -2.30
C GLY A 116 -9.49 4.66 -1.35
N LEU A 117 -9.11 5.90 -1.62
CA LEU A 117 -9.60 7.07 -0.89
C LEU A 117 -11.13 7.24 -1.04
N ALA A 118 -11.70 6.95 -2.21
CA ALA A 118 -13.16 6.97 -2.38
C ALA A 118 -13.85 5.88 -1.53
N VAL A 119 -13.26 4.68 -1.43
CA VAL A 119 -13.71 3.63 -0.50
C VAL A 119 -13.68 4.14 0.94
N ALA A 120 -12.57 4.77 1.35
CA ALA A 120 -12.43 5.35 2.69
C ALA A 120 -13.48 6.43 2.99
N ILE A 121 -13.69 7.38 2.06
CA ILE A 121 -14.70 8.44 2.17
C ILE A 121 -16.11 7.86 2.27
N SER A 122 -16.41 6.80 1.51
CA SER A 122 -17.72 6.15 1.53
C SER A 122 -18.01 5.40 2.83
N GLY A 123 -16.95 4.91 3.50
CA GLY A 123 -17.07 4.00 4.65
C GLY A 123 -17.62 2.61 4.30
N GLN A 124 -17.68 2.26 3.01
CA GLN A 124 -18.24 1.00 2.51
C GLN A 124 -17.16 0.19 1.77
N PRO A 125 -16.80 -1.01 2.24
CA PRO A 125 -15.77 -1.83 1.59
C PRO A 125 -16.07 -2.16 0.12
N ASP A 126 -17.34 -2.44 -0.20
CA ASP A 126 -17.79 -2.82 -1.56
C ASP A 126 -18.21 -1.61 -2.41
N PHE A 127 -17.75 -0.41 -2.04
CA PHE A 127 -18.17 0.84 -2.68
C PHE A 127 -17.90 0.83 -4.19
N LEU A 128 -16.72 0.42 -4.63
CA LEU A 128 -16.37 0.40 -6.06
C LEU A 128 -17.28 -0.54 -6.86
N ASP A 129 -17.62 -1.71 -6.30
CA ASP A 129 -18.53 -2.67 -6.93
C ASP A 129 -19.97 -2.14 -7.06
N SER A 130 -20.44 -1.38 -6.07
CA SER A 130 -21.77 -0.76 -6.14
C SER A 130 -21.80 0.45 -7.08
N THR A 131 -20.68 1.15 -7.23
CA THR A 131 -20.53 2.36 -8.03
C THR A 131 -20.70 2.12 -9.53
N VAL A 132 -20.37 0.92 -10.04
CA VAL A 132 -20.51 0.61 -11.49
C VAL A 132 -21.95 0.73 -12.01
N LYS A 133 -22.93 0.73 -11.11
CA LYS A 133 -24.37 0.87 -11.42
C LYS A 133 -24.88 2.31 -11.26
N ASP A 134 -24.06 3.22 -10.75
CA ASP A 134 -24.42 4.61 -10.55
C ASP A 134 -24.26 5.39 -11.87
N PRO A 135 -25.29 6.11 -12.35
CA PRO A 135 -25.20 6.89 -13.59
C PRO A 135 -24.34 8.16 -13.47
N ALA A 136 -24.00 8.60 -12.25
CA ALA A 136 -23.19 9.79 -12.01
C ALA A 136 -22.22 9.57 -10.83
N PRO A 137 -21.28 8.59 -10.92
CA PRO A 137 -20.44 8.19 -9.79
C PRO A 137 -19.40 9.26 -9.42
N PHE A 138 -19.04 10.11 -10.38
CA PHE A 138 -18.03 11.17 -10.24
C PHE A 138 -18.60 12.54 -9.84
N ALA A 139 -19.89 12.62 -9.45
CA ALA A 139 -20.46 13.87 -8.95
C ALA A 139 -19.65 14.38 -7.73
N ALA A 140 -19.43 15.69 -7.65
CA ALA A 140 -18.49 16.30 -6.71
C ALA A 140 -18.81 16.03 -5.22
N ASP A 141 -20.07 15.76 -4.90
CA ASP A 141 -20.55 15.43 -3.56
C ASP A 141 -20.45 13.93 -3.21
N LYS A 142 -20.19 13.07 -4.20
CA LYS A 142 -20.01 11.63 -4.03
C LYS A 142 -18.56 11.24 -3.71
N PRO A 143 -18.31 10.03 -3.17
CA PRO A 143 -16.97 9.66 -2.71
C PRO A 143 -15.87 9.71 -3.79
N LEU A 144 -16.14 9.28 -5.03
CA LEU A 144 -15.18 9.41 -6.13
C LEU A 144 -14.93 10.87 -6.52
N GLY A 145 -15.99 11.68 -6.62
CA GLY A 145 -15.84 13.11 -6.91
C GLY A 145 -15.02 13.83 -5.85
N LYS A 146 -15.28 13.55 -4.56
CA LYS A 146 -14.49 14.08 -3.44
C LYS A 146 -13.03 13.62 -3.48
N SER A 147 -12.80 12.34 -3.74
CA SER A 147 -11.45 11.78 -3.83
C SER A 147 -10.64 12.40 -4.97
N PHE A 148 -11.21 12.48 -6.18
CA PHE A 148 -10.51 13.11 -7.31
C PHE A 148 -10.37 14.62 -7.13
N ASN A 149 -11.27 15.27 -6.39
CA ASN A 149 -11.10 16.68 -6.03
C ASN A 149 -9.86 16.91 -5.15
N VAL A 150 -9.46 15.95 -4.30
CA VAL A 150 -8.18 16.02 -3.56
C VAL A 150 -7.00 16.12 -4.54
N LEU A 151 -6.89 15.19 -5.50
CA LEU A 151 -5.82 15.22 -6.50
C LEU A 151 -5.88 16.51 -7.34
N HIS A 152 -7.08 16.89 -7.79
CA HIS A 152 -7.30 18.09 -8.57
C HIS A 152 -6.82 19.34 -7.83
N THR A 153 -7.21 19.52 -6.56
CA THR A 153 -6.76 20.66 -5.73
C THR A 153 -5.24 20.71 -5.63
N LEU A 154 -4.58 19.59 -5.32
CA LEU A 154 -3.11 19.54 -5.21
C LEU A 154 -2.41 19.95 -6.51
N ILE A 155 -2.92 19.49 -7.66
CA ILE A 155 -2.38 19.86 -8.97
C ILE A 155 -2.63 21.34 -9.25
N THR A 156 -3.86 21.82 -9.09
CA THR A 156 -4.24 23.20 -9.45
C THR A 156 -3.57 24.27 -8.58
N GLU A 157 -3.25 23.94 -7.32
CA GLU A 157 -2.50 24.83 -6.42
C GLU A 157 -0.98 24.69 -6.60
N GLY A 158 -0.54 23.81 -7.50
CA GLY A 158 0.86 23.52 -7.78
C GLY A 158 1.59 22.98 -6.54
N LEU A 159 0.93 22.11 -5.79
CA LEU A 159 1.44 21.44 -4.58
C LEU A 159 2.05 20.06 -4.88
N VAL A 160 2.28 19.79 -6.17
CA VAL A 160 2.83 18.55 -6.71
C VAL A 160 4.18 18.78 -7.38
N GLU A 161 4.82 17.72 -7.87
CA GLU A 161 6.01 17.82 -8.71
C GLU A 161 5.79 18.71 -9.96
N GLU A 162 6.82 19.46 -10.36
CA GLU A 162 6.70 20.44 -11.47
C GLU A 162 6.51 19.77 -12.84
N ASP A 163 7.23 18.67 -13.09
CA ASP A 163 7.06 17.85 -14.29
C ASP A 163 6.14 16.67 -13.98
N LEU A 164 4.92 16.74 -14.50
CA LEU A 164 3.92 15.68 -14.37
C LEU A 164 3.95 14.69 -15.55
N THR A 165 4.77 14.97 -16.57
CA THR A 165 4.86 14.16 -17.79
C THR A 165 5.98 13.13 -17.74
N GLY A 166 7.00 13.36 -16.90
CA GLY A 166 8.07 12.42 -16.63
C GLY A 166 7.65 11.28 -15.70
N ASP A 167 8.14 10.07 -15.99
CA ASP A 167 8.04 8.95 -15.05
C ASP A 167 9.09 9.13 -13.95
N HIS A 168 8.62 9.54 -12.78
CA HIS A 168 9.46 9.84 -11.62
C HIS A 168 9.41 8.75 -10.55
N TRP A 169 8.87 7.57 -10.84
CA TRP A 169 8.68 6.52 -9.85
C TRP A 169 9.99 6.17 -9.11
N GLU A 170 11.06 5.97 -9.89
CA GLU A 170 12.35 5.59 -9.34
C GLU A 170 13.09 6.75 -8.68
N ASP A 171 12.95 7.97 -9.20
CA ASP A 171 13.64 9.16 -8.70
C ASP A 171 12.98 9.70 -7.42
N SER A 172 11.64 9.65 -7.35
CA SER A 172 10.86 10.15 -6.23
C SER A 172 11.17 9.44 -4.92
N LYS A 173 11.58 8.16 -4.96
CA LYS A 173 12.12 7.45 -3.79
C LYS A 173 13.30 8.21 -3.17
N GLY A 174 14.21 8.70 -4.00
CA GLY A 174 15.36 9.50 -3.57
C GLY A 174 14.96 10.89 -3.10
N TRP A 175 13.98 11.53 -3.75
CA TRP A 175 13.46 12.83 -3.31
C TRP A 175 12.84 12.75 -1.91
N MET A 176 12.05 11.71 -1.65
CA MET A 176 11.46 11.42 -0.35
C MET A 176 12.53 11.12 0.71
N ALA A 177 13.52 10.30 0.38
CA ALA A 177 14.58 9.93 1.32
C ALA A 177 15.48 11.12 1.71
N SER A 178 15.75 12.03 0.78
CA SER A 178 16.57 13.23 1.02
C SER A 178 15.79 14.44 1.56
N GLY A 179 14.47 14.36 1.63
CA GLY A 179 13.61 15.48 2.02
C GLY A 179 13.49 16.58 0.96
N LYS A 180 13.85 16.30 -0.29
CA LYS A 180 13.53 17.17 -1.46
C LYS A 180 12.04 17.14 -1.79
N ALA A 181 11.38 16.02 -1.49
CA ALA A 181 9.94 15.89 -1.46
C ALA A 181 9.50 15.50 -0.04
N ALA A 182 8.31 15.97 0.36
CA ALA A 182 7.86 15.85 1.73
C ALA A 182 6.85 14.73 1.96
N MET A 183 5.90 14.54 1.04
CA MET A 183 4.77 13.62 1.22
C MET A 183 4.52 12.77 -0.01
N TRP A 184 4.02 11.56 0.23
CA TRP A 184 3.59 10.62 -0.79
C TRP A 184 2.34 9.89 -0.30
N PHE A 185 1.21 10.02 -0.99
CA PHE A 185 -0.01 9.28 -0.66
C PHE A 185 0.04 7.91 -1.33
N LEU A 186 0.38 6.88 -0.56
CA LEU A 186 0.63 5.52 -1.03
C LEU A 186 0.36 4.49 0.06
N GLY A 187 0.36 3.21 -0.31
CA GLY A 187 0.38 2.12 0.66
C GLY A 187 1.66 2.11 1.50
N ASN A 188 1.57 1.59 2.72
CA ASN A 188 2.70 1.44 3.66
C ASN A 188 3.89 0.64 3.12
N TRP A 189 3.70 -0.16 2.06
CA TRP A 189 4.77 -0.87 1.36
C TRP A 189 5.86 0.05 0.79
N SER A 190 5.53 1.32 0.54
CA SER A 190 6.46 2.33 0.02
C SER A 190 7.52 2.76 1.04
N ILE A 191 7.25 2.61 2.35
CA ILE A 191 8.14 3.07 3.43
C ILE A 191 9.54 2.46 3.30
N ASN A 192 9.62 1.14 3.11
CA ASN A 192 10.91 0.45 3.03
C ASN A 192 11.65 0.74 1.72
N GLN A 193 10.94 1.01 0.62
CA GLN A 193 11.57 1.42 -0.64
C GLN A 193 12.23 2.80 -0.49
N ILE A 194 11.59 3.74 0.22
CA ILE A 194 12.19 5.05 0.51
C ILE A 194 13.44 4.89 1.39
N ILE A 195 13.35 4.11 2.47
CA ILE A 195 14.46 3.92 3.42
C ILE A 195 15.66 3.22 2.78
N SER A 196 15.42 2.23 1.91
CA SER A 196 16.50 1.44 1.32
C SER A 196 16.94 2.00 -0.04
N GLU A 197 16.12 1.84 -1.06
CA GLU A 197 16.40 2.26 -2.44
C GLU A 197 16.50 3.78 -2.55
N GLY A 198 15.58 4.51 -1.90
CA GLY A 198 15.56 5.97 -1.91
C GLY A 198 16.83 6.56 -1.29
N SER A 199 17.23 6.10 -0.11
CA SER A 199 18.48 6.55 0.54
C SER A 199 19.72 6.24 -0.32
N ALA A 200 19.78 5.06 -0.93
CA ALA A 200 20.87 4.71 -1.84
C ALA A 200 20.93 5.64 -3.07
N LYS A 201 19.79 5.90 -3.72
CA LYS A 201 19.70 6.82 -4.87
C LYS A 201 20.06 8.25 -4.51
N ALA A 202 19.66 8.71 -3.33
CA ALA A 202 19.93 10.05 -2.84
C ALA A 202 21.36 10.23 -2.30
N GLY A 203 22.12 9.14 -2.10
CA GLY A 203 23.43 9.19 -1.46
C GLY A 203 23.37 9.64 0.00
N VAL A 204 22.25 9.37 0.70
CA VAL A 204 22.06 9.68 2.12
C VAL A 204 22.05 8.41 2.95
N ALA A 205 22.32 8.52 4.25
CA ALA A 205 22.20 7.37 5.15
C ALA A 205 20.73 6.92 5.24
N ALA A 206 20.51 5.60 5.21
CA ALA A 206 19.20 5.03 5.50
C ALA A 206 18.77 5.37 6.93
N ASN A 207 17.65 6.07 7.07
CA ASN A 207 17.14 6.50 8.37
C ASN A 207 15.63 6.23 8.48
N ALA A 208 15.28 5.09 9.07
CA ALA A 208 13.89 4.72 9.31
C ALA A 208 13.16 5.70 10.25
N ASP A 209 13.88 6.34 11.18
CA ASP A 209 13.28 7.29 12.12
C ASP A 209 12.88 8.59 11.43
N ASN A 210 13.45 8.91 10.26
CA ASN A 210 13.10 10.09 9.47
C ASN A 210 11.82 9.93 8.64
N ILE A 211 11.37 8.68 8.42
CA ILE A 211 10.16 8.41 7.65
C ILE A 211 9.00 8.18 8.62
N GLY A 212 7.89 8.89 8.39
CA GLY A 212 6.66 8.70 9.15
C GLY A 212 5.49 8.35 8.23
N TYR A 213 4.36 8.00 8.84
CA TYR A 213 3.14 7.62 8.14
C TYR A 213 1.91 8.13 8.89
N PHE A 214 0.96 8.76 8.19
CA PHE A 214 -0.29 9.25 8.78
C PHE A 214 -1.47 9.10 7.80
N PRO A 215 -2.72 8.98 8.26
CA PRO A 215 -3.88 8.92 7.37
C PRO A 215 -4.07 10.26 6.63
N LEU A 216 -4.40 10.23 5.34
CA LEU A 216 -4.72 11.46 4.60
C LEU A 216 -6.02 12.08 5.13
N PRO A 217 -6.01 13.29 5.73
CA PRO A 217 -7.26 13.96 6.07
C PRO A 217 -7.90 14.50 4.78
N TYR A 218 -9.07 13.98 4.41
CA TYR A 218 -9.80 14.42 3.21
C TYR A 218 -10.94 15.40 3.52
N ASP A 219 -11.16 15.71 4.81
CA ASP A 219 -12.09 16.72 5.29
C ASP A 219 -11.64 17.32 6.64
N ASP A 220 -12.46 18.19 7.20
CA ASP A 220 -12.20 18.88 8.48
C ASP A 220 -12.98 18.29 9.66
N SER A 221 -13.56 17.09 9.51
CA SER A 221 -14.32 16.42 10.58
C SER A 221 -13.43 15.89 11.72
N GLY A 222 -12.13 15.74 11.46
CA GLY A 222 -11.18 15.11 12.36
C GLY A 222 -11.36 13.58 12.49
N LYS A 223 -12.22 12.98 11.68
CA LYS A 223 -12.39 11.53 11.54
C LYS A 223 -11.88 11.10 10.17
N TYR A 224 -11.17 9.99 10.13
CA TYR A 224 -10.63 9.43 8.89
C TYR A 224 -10.83 7.93 8.90
N ASN A 225 -11.29 7.41 7.77
CA ASN A 225 -11.10 6.01 7.41
C ASN A 225 -9.85 5.90 6.55
N VAL A 226 -9.25 4.72 6.52
CA VAL A 226 -8.17 4.37 5.60
C VAL A 226 -8.58 3.14 4.82
N ASN A 227 -8.26 3.11 3.53
CA ASN A 227 -8.41 1.89 2.77
C ASN A 227 -7.37 0.87 3.26
N SER A 228 -7.80 -0.37 3.44
CA SER A 228 -6.91 -1.48 3.76
C SER A 228 -7.36 -2.72 3.02
N GLY A 229 -6.43 -3.33 2.32
CA GLY A 229 -6.67 -4.51 1.53
C GLY A 229 -5.43 -5.40 1.50
N PRO A 230 -5.56 -6.59 0.90
CA PRO A 230 -4.38 -7.37 0.60
C PRO A 230 -3.55 -6.65 -0.46
N ASP A 231 -2.24 -6.90 -0.44
CA ASP A 231 -1.36 -6.58 -1.56
C ASP A 231 -1.47 -7.69 -2.62
N TYR A 232 -0.36 -8.24 -3.10
CA TYR A 232 -0.42 -9.42 -3.96
C TYR A 232 -0.84 -10.69 -3.20
N GLY A 233 -1.61 -11.54 -3.88
CA GLY A 233 -1.90 -12.90 -3.47
C GLY A 233 -0.90 -13.87 -4.10
N MET A 234 -0.31 -14.76 -3.31
CA MET A 234 0.55 -15.82 -3.82
C MET A 234 -0.29 -17.00 -4.27
N SER A 235 -0.16 -17.37 -5.54
CA SER A 235 -0.86 -18.48 -6.19
C SER A 235 0.08 -19.62 -6.57
N VAL A 236 -0.49 -20.81 -6.77
CA VAL A 236 0.20 -21.98 -7.35
C VAL A 236 -0.40 -22.28 -8.71
N SER A 237 0.43 -22.43 -9.73
CA SER A 237 -0.01 -22.69 -11.10
C SER A 237 -0.75 -24.03 -11.24
N ALA A 238 -1.88 -24.02 -11.95
CA ALA A 238 -2.58 -25.23 -12.39
C ALA A 238 -1.73 -26.13 -13.30
N ASN A 239 -0.73 -25.55 -13.98
CA ASN A 239 0.20 -26.27 -14.86
C ASN A 239 1.44 -26.80 -14.15
N SER A 240 1.61 -26.52 -12.86
CA SER A 240 2.77 -26.94 -12.08
C SER A 240 2.99 -28.45 -12.18
N LYS A 241 4.24 -28.86 -12.44
CA LYS A 241 4.63 -30.27 -12.40
C LYS A 241 4.99 -30.73 -10.98
N ASN A 242 5.07 -29.79 -10.04
CA ASN A 242 5.46 -30.04 -8.65
C ASN A 242 4.49 -29.35 -7.66
N PRO A 243 3.17 -29.59 -7.73
CA PRO A 243 2.18 -28.82 -6.98
C PRO A 243 2.36 -28.90 -5.46
N VAL A 244 2.79 -30.06 -4.94
CA VAL A 244 3.09 -30.24 -3.51
C VAL A 244 4.24 -29.35 -3.07
N THR A 245 5.33 -29.33 -3.84
CA THR A 245 6.51 -28.50 -3.55
C THR A 245 6.19 -27.01 -3.67
N ALA A 246 5.42 -26.62 -4.69
CA ALA A 246 4.98 -25.25 -4.89
C ALA A 246 4.14 -24.74 -3.72
N LYS A 247 3.13 -25.52 -3.29
CA LYS A 247 2.32 -25.20 -2.09
C LYS A 247 3.17 -25.13 -0.82
N ALA A 248 4.12 -26.05 -0.63
CA ALA A 248 5.02 -26.01 0.52
C ALA A 248 5.93 -24.78 0.52
N TRP A 249 6.36 -24.31 -0.66
CA TRP A 249 7.12 -23.08 -0.78
C TRP A 249 6.26 -21.84 -0.45
N VAL A 250 5.01 -21.80 -0.92
CA VAL A 250 4.04 -20.73 -0.55
C VAL A 250 3.82 -20.70 0.96
N ASP A 251 3.59 -21.85 1.61
CA ASP A 251 3.49 -21.94 3.07
C ASP A 251 4.75 -21.37 3.75
N PHE A 252 5.94 -21.86 3.37
CA PHE A 252 7.20 -21.39 3.94
C PHE A 252 7.35 -19.87 3.79
N LEU A 253 7.14 -19.35 2.58
CA LEU A 253 7.30 -17.94 2.28
C LEU A 253 6.37 -17.08 3.13
N LEU A 254 5.09 -17.47 3.26
CA LEU A 254 4.09 -16.65 3.93
C LEU A 254 4.05 -16.84 5.45
N THR A 255 4.39 -18.02 5.97
CA THR A 255 4.23 -18.36 7.39
C THR A 255 5.53 -18.46 8.18
N LYS A 256 6.66 -18.73 7.51
CA LYS A 256 7.97 -18.95 8.16
C LYS A 256 9.01 -17.88 7.85
N SER A 257 8.90 -17.20 6.71
CA SER A 257 9.82 -16.11 6.36
C SER A 257 9.46 -14.79 7.05
N ASN A 258 10.34 -13.79 6.93
CA ASN A 258 10.11 -12.41 7.35
C ASN A 258 9.76 -11.48 6.18
N ILE A 259 9.35 -12.02 5.03
CA ILE A 259 9.21 -11.24 3.80
C ILE A 259 8.21 -10.08 3.92
N SER A 260 7.07 -10.29 4.59
CA SER A 260 6.10 -9.23 4.87
C SER A 260 6.70 -8.09 5.71
N GLN A 261 7.65 -8.38 6.60
CA GLN A 261 8.36 -7.36 7.38
C GLN A 261 9.33 -6.56 6.51
N ILE A 262 10.12 -7.27 5.70
CA ILE A 262 11.12 -6.66 4.81
C ILE A 262 10.43 -5.75 3.79
N ALA A 263 9.25 -6.15 3.31
CA ALA A 263 8.46 -5.36 2.37
C ALA A 263 7.55 -4.31 3.03
N GLY A 264 7.53 -4.23 4.37
CA GLY A 264 6.80 -3.17 5.10
C GLY A 264 5.32 -3.43 5.30
N PHE A 265 4.83 -4.63 5.00
CA PHE A 265 3.43 -5.02 5.16
C PHE A 265 3.04 -5.43 6.58
N ILE A 266 1.75 -5.30 6.88
CA ILE A 266 1.13 -6.10 7.93
C ILE A 266 1.09 -7.56 7.44
N PRO A 267 1.51 -8.57 8.22
CA PRO A 267 1.50 -9.95 7.74
C PRO A 267 0.09 -10.40 7.33
N GLY A 268 -0.06 -10.97 6.13
CA GLY A 268 -1.34 -11.58 5.71
C GLY A 268 -1.74 -12.76 6.61
N TYR A 269 -0.74 -13.47 7.15
CA TYR A 269 -0.92 -14.55 8.12
C TYR A 269 -1.14 -14.02 9.54
N LYS A 270 -2.37 -14.17 10.05
CA LYS A 270 -2.87 -13.64 11.34
C LYS A 270 -1.98 -14.00 12.54
N LYS A 271 -1.38 -15.20 12.52
CA LYS A 271 -0.58 -15.70 13.66
C LYS A 271 0.79 -15.01 13.77
N LEU A 272 1.34 -14.47 12.69
CA LEU A 272 2.60 -13.70 12.74
C LEU A 272 2.40 -12.33 13.37
N GLU A 273 1.27 -11.66 13.09
CA GLU A 273 0.92 -10.39 13.73
C GLU A 273 0.85 -10.53 15.26
N ARG A 274 0.19 -11.60 15.75
CA ARG A 274 0.10 -11.88 17.19
C ARG A 274 1.47 -12.08 17.83
N ARG A 275 2.38 -12.82 17.19
CA ARG A 275 3.74 -13.02 17.71
C ARG A 275 4.51 -11.70 17.82
N ARG A 276 4.37 -10.80 16.85
CA ARG A 276 5.05 -9.48 16.85
C ARG A 276 4.53 -8.56 17.94
N ARG A 277 3.21 -8.54 18.20
CA ARG A 277 2.62 -7.76 19.30
C ARG A 277 3.18 -8.21 20.65
N TRP A 278 3.32 -9.53 20.87
CA TRP A 278 3.93 -10.08 22.08
C TRP A 278 5.43 -9.75 22.20
N SER A 279 6.20 -9.84 21.11
CA SER A 279 7.64 -9.49 21.13
C SER A 279 7.90 -8.01 21.46
N LEU A 280 7.07 -7.09 20.95
CA LEU A 280 7.15 -5.66 21.29
C LEU A 280 6.77 -5.39 22.75
N THR A 281 5.75 -6.07 23.27
CA THR A 281 5.37 -5.98 24.70
C THR A 281 6.46 -6.56 25.62
N VAL A 282 7.05 -7.71 25.28
CA VAL A 282 8.14 -8.32 26.07
C VAL A 282 9.42 -7.48 25.98
N CYS A 283 9.71 -6.85 24.84
CA CYS A 283 10.84 -5.93 24.71
C CYS A 283 10.65 -4.67 25.57
N LYS A 284 9.43 -4.10 25.59
CA LYS A 284 9.07 -2.99 26.50
C LYS A 284 9.17 -3.37 27.99
N ILE A 285 8.78 -4.59 28.35
CA ILE A 285 8.90 -5.09 29.74
C ILE A 285 10.38 -5.31 30.11
N ARG A 286 11.21 -5.78 29.18
CA ARG A 286 12.66 -5.96 29.43
C ARG A 286 13.43 -4.64 29.51
N THR A 287 13.04 -3.62 28.76
CA THR A 287 13.65 -2.28 28.87
C THR A 287 13.21 -1.56 30.14
N SER A 288 12.03 -1.84 30.70
CA SER A 288 11.61 -1.31 32.01
C SER A 288 12.17 -2.07 33.22
N CYS A 289 12.77 -3.25 33.03
CA CYS A 289 13.30 -4.09 34.12
C CYS A 289 14.82 -3.95 34.36
N ARG A 290 15.51 -3.01 33.70
CA ARG A 290 16.87 -2.62 34.09
C ARG A 290 16.83 -1.26 34.78
N LEU A 291 16.48 -1.27 36.06
CA LEU A 291 16.85 -0.26 37.07
C LEU A 291 16.34 -0.76 38.43
N SER A 292 17.17 -1.56 39.10
CA SER A 292 17.23 -1.73 40.56
C SER A 292 18.56 -2.37 40.91
#